data_AF-A0A925X327-F1
#
_entry.id   AF-A0A925X327-F1
#
_cell.length_a   1.000
_cell.length_b   1.000
_cell.length_c   1.000
_cell.angle_alpha   90.00
_cell.angle_beta   90.00
_cell.angle_gamma   90.00
#
_symmetry.space_group_name_H-M   'P 1'
#
loop_
_entity.id
_entity.type
_entity.pdbx_description
1 polymer ?
#
loop_
_entity_poly.entity_id
_entity_poly.type
_entity_poly.pdbx_seq_one_letter_code
_entity_poly.pdbx_strand_id
1 'polypeptide(L)'
;MPFNDPPDSIVQLLTNRQHLRPHLSVREVLEHATAELGCCPIAIDRATHWLNLDTTRAIGRLRRGELLQLARSVHRFWHAAAANADAGLADVDSPK
;
A
#
# COMPACT_ATOMS: atom_id res chain seq x y z
N MET A 1 14.79 -4.83 -2.74
CA MET A 1 15.05 -3.58 -3.49
C MET A 1 14.15 -2.49 -2.92
N PRO A 2 14.64 -1.27 -2.65
CA PRO A 2 13.78 -0.18 -2.22
C PRO A 2 12.89 0.26 -3.38
N PHE A 3 11.59 0.25 -3.13
CA PHE A 3 10.56 0.82 -3.99
C PHE A 3 10.81 2.33 -4.09
N ASN A 4 11.28 2.81 -5.25
CA ASN A 4 11.52 4.23 -5.50
C ASN A 4 10.38 4.88 -6.30
N ASP A 5 9.29 4.14 -6.53
CA ASP A 5 8.16 4.65 -7.29
C ASP A 5 7.34 5.64 -6.46
N PRO A 6 7.05 6.84 -7.00
CA PRO A 6 6.27 7.83 -6.30
C PRO A 6 4.87 7.29 -6.01
N PRO A 7 4.20 7.80 -4.95
CA PRO A 7 2.82 7.41 -4.62
C PRO A 7 1.86 7.60 -5.80
N ASP A 8 2.20 8.45 -6.77
CA ASP A 8 1.46 8.65 -8.01
C ASP A 8 1.39 7.40 -8.90
N SER A 9 2.45 6.58 -8.96
CA SER A 9 2.45 5.32 -9.74
C SER A 9 1.43 4.31 -9.16
N ILE A 10 1.34 4.23 -7.84
CA ILE A 10 0.34 3.41 -7.15
C ILE A 10 -1.07 3.94 -7.44
N VAL A 11 -1.29 5.27 -7.37
CA VAL A 11 -2.58 5.88 -7.71
C VAL A 11 -2.96 5.60 -9.16
N GLN A 12 -2.03 5.75 -10.10
CA GLN A 12 -2.30 5.47 -11.51
C GLN A 12 -2.67 4.00 -11.72
N LEU A 13 -1.95 3.06 -11.10
CA LEU A 13 -2.25 1.64 -11.22
C LEU A 13 -3.63 1.31 -10.62
N LEU A 14 -3.93 1.81 -9.42
CA LEU A 14 -5.24 1.63 -8.79
C LEU A 14 -6.38 2.28 -9.61
N THR A 15 -6.15 3.47 -10.17
CA THR A 15 -7.11 4.17 -11.04
C THR A 15 -7.35 3.41 -12.33
N ASN A 16 -6.30 2.86 -12.93
CA ASN A 16 -6.40 2.07 -14.16
C ASN A 16 -7.16 0.76 -13.88
N ARG A 17 -6.90 0.11 -12.74
CA ARG A 17 -7.65 -1.07 -12.28
C ARG A 17 -9.10 -0.75 -11.95
N GLN A 18 -9.39 0.43 -11.39
CA GLN A 18 -10.75 0.89 -11.19
C GLN A 18 -11.51 1.03 -12.51
N HIS A 19 -10.84 1.51 -13.57
CA HIS A 19 -11.43 1.68 -14.90
C HIS A 19 -11.60 0.34 -15.64
N LEU A 20 -10.59 -0.53 -15.58
CA LEU A 20 -10.57 -1.80 -16.32
C LEU A 20 -11.38 -2.90 -15.64
N ARG A 21 -11.45 -2.90 -14.30
CA ARG A 21 -12.09 -3.95 -13.50
C ARG A 21 -12.78 -3.37 -12.25
N PRO A 22 -13.88 -2.63 -12.41
CA PRO A 22 -14.57 -1.96 -11.30
C PRO A 22 -15.20 -2.92 -10.28
N HIS A 23 -15.41 -4.19 -10.66
CA HIS A 23 -16.03 -5.22 -9.82
C HIS A 23 -15.08 -5.88 -8.82
N LEU A 24 -13.76 -5.75 -9.02
CA LEU A 24 -12.78 -6.34 -8.12
C LEU A 24 -12.84 -5.70 -6.75
N SER A 25 -12.65 -6.51 -5.72
CA SER A 25 -12.52 -6.01 -4.35
C SER A 25 -11.24 -5.18 -4.21
N VAL A 26 -11.25 -4.21 -3.30
CA VAL A 26 -10.05 -3.42 -3.01
C VAL A 26 -8.91 -4.31 -2.55
N ARG A 27 -9.21 -5.36 -1.78
CA ARG A 27 -8.22 -6.38 -1.37
C ARG A 27 -7.52 -7.01 -2.58
N GLU A 28 -8.27 -7.57 -3.52
CA GLU A 28 -7.68 -8.24 -4.69
C GLU A 28 -6.85 -7.29 -5.54
N VAL A 29 -7.32 -6.06 -5.75
CA VAL A 29 -6.56 -5.06 -6.53
C VAL A 29 -5.25 -4.72 -5.82
N LEU A 30 -5.27 -4.61 -4.49
CA LEU A 30 -4.07 -4.36 -3.70
C LEU A 30 -3.11 -5.56 -3.70
N GLU A 31 -3.62 -6.80 -3.63
CA GLU A 31 -2.79 -8.01 -3.75
C GLU A 31 -2.13 -8.10 -5.14
N HIS A 32 -2.85 -7.76 -6.20
CA HIS A 32 -2.25 -7.66 -7.54
C HIS A 32 -1.19 -6.55 -7.61
N ALA A 33 -1.46 -5.39 -7.03
CA ALA A 33 -0.50 -4.29 -6.96
C ALA A 33 0.75 -4.70 -6.14
N THR A 34 0.57 -5.50 -5.10
CA THR A 34 1.66 -6.10 -4.30
C THR A 34 2.51 -7.01 -5.14
N ALA A 35 1.89 -7.89 -5.93
CA ALA A 35 2.59 -8.84 -6.78
C ALA A 35 3.32 -8.16 -7.95
N GLU A 36 2.74 -7.11 -8.54
CA GLU A 36 3.35 -6.38 -9.66
C GLU A 36 4.43 -5.41 -9.23
N LEU A 37 4.20 -4.67 -8.14
CA LEU A 37 5.13 -3.64 -7.69
C LEU A 37 6.13 -4.16 -6.64
N GLY A 38 5.91 -5.35 -6.08
CA GLY A 38 6.72 -5.89 -4.98
C GLY A 38 6.47 -5.19 -3.64
N CYS A 39 5.27 -4.65 -3.43
CA CYS A 39 4.90 -4.01 -2.16
C CYS A 39 4.76 -5.06 -1.04
N CYS A 40 4.73 -4.64 0.22
CA CYS A 40 4.71 -5.56 1.36
C CYS A 40 3.24 -5.71 1.76
N PRO A 41 2.70 -6.95 1.84
CA PRO A 41 1.31 -7.15 2.22
C PRO A 41 0.99 -6.55 3.60
N ILE A 42 1.99 -6.52 4.50
CA ILE A 42 1.90 -5.90 5.83
C ILE A 42 1.68 -4.38 5.75
N ALA A 43 2.33 -3.69 4.81
CA ALA A 43 2.17 -2.24 4.65
C ALA A 43 0.76 -1.89 4.16
N ILE A 44 0.18 -2.76 3.33
CA ILE A 44 -1.17 -2.64 2.80
C ILE A 44 -2.21 -2.92 3.88
N ASP A 45 -2.04 -4.02 4.64
CA ASP A 45 -2.91 -4.34 5.77
C ASP A 45 -2.95 -3.18 6.77
N ARG A 46 -1.78 -2.65 7.16
CA ARG A 46 -1.69 -1.46 8.01
C ARG A 46 -2.34 -0.23 7.40
N ALA A 47 -2.16 0.02 6.11
CA ALA A 47 -2.76 1.17 5.44
C ALA A 47 -4.30 1.07 5.41
N THR A 48 -4.84 -0.10 5.08
CA THR A 48 -6.29 -0.33 5.02
C THR A 48 -6.93 -0.27 6.40
N HIS A 49 -6.27 -0.82 7.42
CA HIS A 49 -6.72 -0.74 8.80
C HIS A 49 -6.65 0.70 9.35
N TRP A 50 -5.57 1.43 9.05
CA TRP A 50 -5.41 2.84 9.43
C TRP A 50 -6.48 3.75 8.82
N LEU A 51 -6.84 3.50 7.56
CA LEU A 51 -7.88 4.24 6.85
C LEU A 51 -9.29 3.75 7.16
N ASN A 52 -9.43 2.69 7.97
CA ASN A 52 -10.69 1.99 8.22
C ASN A 52 -11.45 1.68 6.92
N LEU A 53 -10.70 1.28 5.89
CA LEU A 53 -11.21 1.15 4.54
C LEU A 53 -11.82 -0.24 4.35
N ASP A 54 -13.03 -0.29 3.82
CA ASP A 54 -13.71 -1.56 3.57
C ASP A 54 -13.07 -2.28 2.38
N THR A 55 -12.21 -3.26 2.68
CA THR A 55 -11.44 -3.99 1.66
C THR A 55 -12.27 -5.00 0.87
N THR A 56 -13.48 -5.31 1.34
CA THR A 56 -14.44 -6.21 0.66
C THR A 56 -15.27 -5.48 -0.38
N ARG A 57 -15.32 -4.15 -0.31
CA ARG A 57 -16.01 -3.30 -1.27
C ARG A 57 -15.33 -3.34 -2.63
N ALA A 58 -16.12 -3.20 -3.68
CA ALA A 58 -15.62 -3.08 -5.03
C ALA A 58 -14.85 -1.76 -5.23
N ILE A 59 -13.70 -1.81 -5.91
CA ILE A 59 -12.86 -0.63 -6.19
C ILE A 59 -13.62 0.44 -6.97
N GLY A 60 -14.61 0.07 -7.80
CA GLY A 60 -15.47 0.99 -8.52
C GLY A 60 -16.31 1.90 -7.61
N ARG A 61 -16.49 1.56 -6.33
CA ARG A 61 -17.21 2.40 -5.36
C ARG A 61 -16.30 3.34 -4.55
N LEU A 62 -14.99 3.19 -4.62
CA LEU A 62 -14.06 4.10 -3.95
C LEU A 62 -14.02 5.44 -4.68
N ARG A 63 -14.04 6.54 -3.93
CA ARG A 63 -13.79 7.85 -4.52
C ARG A 63 -12.29 8.06 -4.77
N ARG A 64 -11.97 8.96 -5.69
CA ARG A 64 -10.58 9.36 -6.00
C ARG A 64 -9.79 9.81 -4.77
N GLY A 65 -10.45 10.45 -3.80
CA GLY A 65 -9.85 10.86 -2.53
C GLY A 65 -9.41 9.68 -1.66
N GLU A 66 -10.21 8.62 -1.56
CA GLU A 66 -9.88 7.41 -0.80
C GLU A 66 -8.73 6.64 -1.46
N LEU A 67 -8.72 6.56 -2.79
CA LEU A 67 -7.61 5.98 -3.55
C LEU A 67 -6.29 6.73 -3.33
N LEU A 68 -6.33 8.06 -3.35
CA LEU A 68 -5.18 8.92 -3.06
C LEU A 68 -4.68 8.73 -1.62
N GLN A 69 -5.58 8.68 -0.65
CA GLN A 69 -5.23 8.43 0.75
C GLN A 69 -4.63 7.04 0.96
N LEU A 70 -5.20 6.02 0.32
CA LEU A 70 -4.69 4.65 0.35
C LEU A 70 -3.27 4.57 -0.21
N ALA A 71 -3.04 5.12 -1.41
CA ALA A 71 -1.72 5.11 -2.03
C ALA A 71 -0.67 5.84 -1.18
N ARG A 72 -1.03 7.01 -0.61
CA ARG A 72 -0.14 7.76 0.29
C ARG A 72 0.16 6.99 1.57
N SER A 73 -0.83 6.35 2.17
CA SER A 73 -0.66 5.55 3.38
C SER A 73 0.21 4.32 3.11
N VAL A 74 -0.04 3.57 2.04
CA VAL A 74 0.77 2.41 1.63
C VAL A 74 2.22 2.83 1.42
N HIS A 75 2.47 3.91 0.67
CA HIS A 75 3.81 4.45 0.46
C HIS A 75 4.49 4.85 1.77
N ARG A 76 3.75 5.51 2.69
CA ARG A 76 4.27 5.89 4.02
C ARG A 76 4.62 4.66 4.86
N PHE A 77 3.76 3.65 4.93
CA PHE A 77 4.00 2.44 5.72
C PHE A 77 5.12 1.59 5.13
N TRP A 78 5.26 1.58 3.81
CA TRP A 78 6.39 0.93 3.14
C TRP A 78 7.71 1.62 3.48
N HIS A 79 7.79 2.95 3.34
CA HIS A 79 8.99 3.71 3.74
C HIS A 79 9.29 3.57 5.23
N ALA A 80 8.26 3.58 6.09
CA ALA A 80 8.44 3.34 7.51
C ALA A 80 8.94 1.91 7.77
N ALA A 81 8.44 0.90 7.04
CA ALA A 81 8.92 -0.47 7.17
C ALA A 81 10.35 -0.62 6.65
N ALA A 82 10.72 0.04 5.55
CA ALA A 82 12.09 0.05 5.03
C ALA A 82 13.05 0.78 5.99
N ALA A 83 12.64 1.93 6.54
CA ALA A 83 13.41 2.67 7.54
C ALA A 83 13.53 1.90 8.86
N ASN A 84 12.48 1.18 9.29
CA ASN A 84 12.55 0.31 10.47
C ASN A 84 13.32 -0.98 10.20
N ALA A 85 13.36 -1.48 8.96
CA ALA A 85 14.20 -2.62 8.58
C ALA A 85 15.68 -2.24 8.60
N ASP A 86 16.01 -1.01 8.19
CA ASP A 86 17.36 -0.44 8.30
C ASP A 86 17.72 -0.14 9.77
N ALA A 87 16.80 0.47 10.53
CA ALA A 87 16.98 0.74 11.96
C ALA A 87 17.00 -0.52 12.83
N GLY A 88 16.37 -1.62 12.39
CA GLY A 88 16.42 -2.93 13.04
C GLY A 88 17.78 -3.63 12.93
N LEU A 89 18.70 -3.10 12.12
CA LEU A 89 20.11 -3.48 12.15
C LEU A 89 20.94 -2.59 13.11
N ALA A 90 20.38 -1.48 13.59
CA ALA A 90 21.00 -0.57 14.55
C ALA A 90 20.56 -0.81 16.01
N ASP A 91 19.65 -1.76 16.25
CA ASP A 91 19.13 -2.13 17.59
C ASP A 91 19.47 -3.61 17.93
N VAL A 92 20.72 -4.03 17.72
CA VAL A 92 21.30 -5.24 18.35
C VAL A 92 22.51 -4.89 19.23
N ASP A 93 22.80 -3.61 19.45
CA ASP A 93 23.78 -3.17 20.44
C ASP A 93 23.11 -2.26 21.49
N SER A 94 22.46 -2.89 22.46
CA SER A 94 22.46 -2.35 23.82
C SER A 94 23.12 -3.38 24.73
N PRO A 95 24.44 -3.24 24.96
CA PRO A 95 25.16 -4.03 25.93
C PRO A 95 24.90 -3.50 27.36
N LYS A 96 24.68 -4.48 28.24
CA LYS A 96 24.91 -4.50 29.70
C LYS A 96 23.94 -3.77 30.62
#